data_AF-A0A1I0LBE8-F1
#
_entry.id   AF-A0A1I0LBE8-F1
#
_cell.length_a   1.000
_cell.length_b   1.000
_cell.length_c   1.000
_cell.angle_alpha   90.00
_cell.angle_beta   90.00
_cell.angle_gamma   90.00
#
_symmetry.space_group_name_H-M   'P 1'
#
loop_
_entity.id
_entity.type
_entity.pdbx_description
1 polymer ?
#
loop_
_entity_poly.entity_id
_entity_poly.type
_entity_poly.pdbx_seq_one_letter_code
_entity_poly.pdbx_strand_id
1 'polypeptide(L)'
;MSIYKEMSMAAAATALGSAFFIAQPWAFYVASAIGTLVSDPEGMENAAKNWRTSDHRGEVEELDKLDAELANLKTQLQDDGTWEGEAFKSFETVHASYKDSLKQLKEVRNATGDGVDSTAGFYKVCTYVCCTIAAAMAGLAIYKVVSKASPLTAAFSEGVAAAFGKITLTAIKKVLGKQIMVAGGLTFALYSAIQASEMAGKVFPTLKALPTEMSTMQNGGKTPFTQDGLEYNEDAGSLMPKMDEATAKKYGGSGLSA
;
A
#
# COMPACT_ATOMS: atom_id res chain seq x y z
N MET A 1 19.54 -4.40 -11.25
CA MET A 1 18.89 -3.11 -11.57
C MET A 1 17.75 -3.43 -12.52
N SER A 2 16.55 -2.85 -12.33
CA SER A 2 15.36 -3.27 -13.08
C SER A 2 15.41 -2.77 -14.54
N ILE A 3 15.17 -3.66 -15.50
CA ILE A 3 15.19 -3.32 -16.93
C ILE A 3 14.11 -2.26 -17.25
N TYR A 4 12.92 -2.38 -16.67
CA TYR A 4 11.83 -1.44 -16.90
C TYR A 4 12.10 -0.05 -16.33
N LYS A 5 12.78 0.02 -15.19
CA LYS A 5 13.21 1.28 -14.59
C LYS A 5 14.21 1.99 -15.50
N GLU A 6 15.20 1.26 -16.03
CA GLU A 6 16.17 1.81 -16.98
C GLU A 6 15.50 2.27 -18.28
N MET A 7 14.59 1.47 -18.83
CA MET A 7 13.83 1.82 -20.04
C MET A 7 12.97 3.07 -19.85
N SER A 8 12.25 3.19 -18.73
CA SER A 8 11.41 4.35 -18.43
C SER A 8 12.26 5.62 -18.20
N MET A 9 13.39 5.51 -17.51
CA MET A 9 14.34 6.62 -17.35
C MET A 9 14.93 7.06 -18.70
N ALA A 10 15.34 6.11 -19.55
CA ALA A 10 15.86 6.40 -20.89
C ALA A 10 14.80 7.05 -21.79
N ALA A 11 13.54 6.58 -21.72
CA ALA A 11 12.42 7.19 -22.42
C ALA A 11 12.16 8.63 -21.93
N ALA A 12 12.17 8.87 -20.62
CA ALA A 12 12.01 10.20 -20.05
C ALA A 12 13.12 11.16 -20.50
N ALA A 13 14.39 10.73 -20.43
CA ALA A 13 15.52 11.52 -20.90
C ALA A 13 15.45 11.82 -22.40
N THR A 14 15.11 10.82 -23.21
CA THR A 14 14.94 10.96 -24.67
C THR A 14 13.81 11.92 -25.01
N ALA A 15 12.66 11.79 -24.36
CA ALA A 15 11.52 12.67 -24.56
C ALA A 15 11.84 14.13 -24.16
N LEU A 16 12.54 14.33 -23.04
CA LEU A 16 12.97 15.65 -22.59
C LEU A 16 13.95 16.29 -23.58
N GLY A 17 14.97 15.55 -24.02
CA GLY A 17 15.90 16.01 -25.05
C GLY A 17 15.17 16.36 -26.36
N SER A 18 14.25 15.51 -26.80
CA SER A 18 13.44 15.75 -27.99
C SER A 18 12.55 16.98 -27.86
N ALA A 19 11.98 17.22 -26.67
CA ALA A 19 11.15 18.39 -26.40
C ALA A 19 11.92 19.71 -26.59
N PHE A 20 13.21 19.77 -26.20
CA PHE A 20 14.06 20.94 -26.45
C PHE A 20 14.20 21.24 -27.95
N PHE A 21 14.39 20.22 -28.79
CA PHE A 21 14.52 20.40 -30.24
C PHE A 21 13.18 20.72 -30.93
N ILE A 22 12.08 20.14 -30.44
CA ILE A 22 10.73 20.44 -30.93
C ILE A 22 10.35 21.89 -30.56
N ALA A 23 10.76 22.35 -29.38
CA ALA A 23 10.53 23.71 -28.87
C ALA A 23 9.05 24.15 -28.88
N GLN A 24 8.11 23.20 -28.72
CA GLN A 24 6.68 23.47 -28.58
C GLN A 24 6.22 23.13 -27.15
N PRO A 25 5.33 23.92 -26.51
CA PRO A 25 4.93 23.70 -25.12
C PRO A 25 4.39 22.30 -24.82
N TRP A 26 3.63 21.71 -25.75
CA TRP A 26 3.06 20.38 -25.56
C TRP A 26 4.13 19.29 -25.40
N ALA A 27 5.28 19.42 -26.06
CA ALA A 27 6.34 18.42 -26.02
C ALA A 27 6.95 18.32 -24.61
N PHE A 28 7.06 19.45 -23.91
CA PHE A 28 7.49 19.46 -22.51
C PHE A 28 6.44 18.81 -21.60
N TYR A 29 5.15 19.06 -21.80
CA TYR A 29 4.10 18.37 -21.03
C TYR A 29 4.15 16.85 -21.22
N VAL A 30 4.39 16.39 -22.45
CA VAL A 30 4.56 14.95 -22.73
C VAL A 30 5.80 14.40 -22.04
N ALA A 31 6.94 15.07 -22.13
CA ALA A 31 8.18 14.65 -21.47
C ALA A 31 8.02 14.60 -19.95
N SER A 32 7.37 15.60 -19.35
CA SER A 32 7.06 15.60 -17.91
C SER A 32 6.12 14.46 -17.54
N ALA A 33 5.08 14.19 -18.33
CA ALA A 33 4.17 13.07 -18.08
C ALA A 33 4.90 11.72 -18.12
N ILE A 34 5.79 11.52 -19.10
CA ILE A 34 6.65 10.32 -19.15
C ILE A 34 7.55 10.24 -17.91
N GLY A 35 8.11 11.37 -17.47
CA GLY A 35 8.91 11.44 -16.24
C GLY A 35 8.15 11.04 -14.98
N THR A 36 6.87 11.44 -14.85
CA THR A 36 6.03 11.02 -13.71
C THR A 36 5.63 9.54 -13.75
N LEU A 37 5.78 8.88 -14.89
CA LEU A 37 5.45 7.46 -15.08
C LEU A 37 6.66 6.53 -14.89
N VAL A 38 7.81 7.07 -14.49
CA VAL A 38 8.99 6.26 -14.13
C VAL A 38 8.68 5.49 -12.85
N SER A 39 8.55 4.17 -12.96
CA SER A 39 8.31 3.27 -11.83
C SER A 39 9.21 2.05 -11.90
N ASP A 40 9.29 1.31 -10.80
CA ASP A 40 10.03 0.05 -10.69
C ASP A 40 9.05 -1.13 -10.60
N PRO A 41 8.47 -1.59 -11.74
CA PRO A 41 7.46 -2.63 -11.72
C PRO A 41 7.99 -3.96 -11.19
N GLU A 42 9.27 -4.28 -11.37
CA GLU A 42 9.87 -5.49 -10.79
C GLU A 42 9.97 -5.37 -9.26
N GLY A 43 10.33 -4.18 -8.75
CA GLY A 43 10.24 -3.88 -7.33
C GLY A 43 8.83 -4.05 -6.77
N MET A 44 7.80 -3.63 -7.53
CA MET A 44 6.40 -3.82 -7.16
C MET A 44 6.00 -5.31 -7.16
N GLU A 45 6.42 -6.10 -8.15
CA GLU A 45 6.16 -7.55 -8.18
C GLU A 45 6.82 -8.27 -7.00
N ASN A 46 8.05 -7.88 -6.64
CA ASN A 46 8.72 -8.40 -5.46
C ASN A 46 8.00 -8.00 -4.17
N ALA A 47 7.57 -6.73 -4.06
CA ALA A 47 6.75 -6.29 -2.94
C ALA A 47 5.42 -7.07 -2.87
N ALA A 48 4.78 -7.36 -3.99
CA ALA A 48 3.56 -8.16 -4.05
C ALA A 48 3.77 -9.57 -3.50
N LYS A 49 4.90 -10.23 -3.81
CA LYS A 49 5.26 -11.53 -3.24
C LYS A 49 5.40 -11.49 -1.72
N ASN A 50 5.98 -10.41 -1.19
CA ASN A 50 6.12 -10.21 0.26
C ASN A 50 4.80 -9.92 0.97
N TRP A 51 3.77 -9.49 0.24
CA TRP A 51 2.42 -9.33 0.80
C TRP A 51 1.68 -10.65 0.88
N ARG A 52 1.78 -11.47 -0.18
CA ARG A 52 1.06 -12.73 -0.31
C ARG A 52 1.56 -13.78 0.69
N THR A 53 0.65 -14.65 1.11
CA THR A 53 0.96 -15.85 1.86
C THR A 53 1.58 -16.91 0.95
N SER A 54 2.30 -17.87 1.55
CA SER A 54 3.02 -18.93 0.81
C SER A 54 2.09 -19.78 -0.07
N ASP A 55 0.86 -20.05 0.38
CA ASP A 55 -0.20 -20.73 -0.37
C ASP A 55 -0.66 -19.95 -1.63
N HIS A 56 -0.40 -18.64 -1.69
CA HIS A 56 -0.73 -17.75 -2.81
C HIS A 56 0.51 -17.27 -3.57
N ARG A 57 1.56 -18.09 -3.67
CA ARG A 57 2.83 -17.76 -4.35
C ARG A 57 3.59 -16.57 -3.72
N GLY A 58 3.33 -16.29 -2.45
CA GLY A 58 4.08 -15.32 -1.66
C GLY A 58 5.17 -15.96 -0.81
N GLU A 59 5.72 -15.17 0.11
CA GLU A 59 6.82 -15.58 1.00
C GLU A 59 6.44 -15.62 2.48
N VAL A 60 5.21 -15.22 2.82
CA VAL A 60 4.74 -15.04 4.21
C VAL A 60 4.14 -16.35 4.72
N GLU A 61 4.75 -16.95 5.74
CA GLU A 61 4.29 -18.19 6.40
C GLU A 61 3.80 -17.95 7.83
N GLU A 62 4.03 -16.76 8.39
CA GLU A 62 3.82 -16.48 9.81
C GLU A 62 2.35 -16.67 10.22
N LEU A 63 1.41 -16.34 9.34
CA LEU A 63 -0.03 -16.49 9.60
C LEU A 63 -0.49 -17.96 9.58
N ASP A 64 0.18 -18.82 8.83
CA ASP A 64 -0.09 -20.27 8.86
C ASP A 64 0.49 -20.91 10.12
N LYS A 65 1.71 -20.50 10.50
CA LYS A 65 2.34 -20.93 11.76
C LYS A 65 1.51 -20.52 12.96
N LEU A 66 1.03 -19.27 12.99
CA LEU A 66 0.18 -18.78 14.07
C LEU A 66 -1.16 -19.54 14.13
N ASP A 67 -1.79 -19.85 13.00
CA ASP A 67 -3.03 -20.66 12.97
C ASP A 67 -2.81 -22.05 13.57
N ALA A 68 -1.68 -22.68 13.24
CA ALA A 68 -1.28 -23.98 13.76
C ALA A 68 -0.95 -23.93 15.27
N GLU A 69 -0.21 -22.93 15.73
CA GLU A 69 0.12 -22.74 17.14
C GLU A 69 -1.13 -22.51 18.00
N LEU A 70 -2.10 -21.71 17.51
CA LEU A 70 -3.39 -21.54 18.17
C LEU A 70 -4.18 -22.84 18.25
N ALA A 71 -4.18 -23.64 17.18
CA ALA A 71 -4.84 -24.94 17.20
C ALA A 71 -4.19 -25.88 18.22
N ASN A 72 -2.85 -25.91 18.28
CA ASN A 72 -2.10 -26.69 19.25
C ASN A 72 -2.37 -26.23 20.69
N LEU A 73 -2.41 -24.91 20.94
CA LEU A 73 -2.74 -24.36 22.25
C LEU A 73 -4.13 -24.79 22.71
N LYS A 74 -5.14 -24.75 21.83
CA LYS A 74 -6.48 -25.24 22.15
C LYS A 74 -6.44 -26.73 22.55
N THR A 75 -5.75 -27.56 21.79
CA THR A 75 -5.63 -29.00 22.07
C THR A 75 -4.91 -29.25 23.41
N GLN A 76 -3.81 -28.55 23.68
CA GLN A 76 -3.09 -28.66 24.96
C GLN A 76 -3.98 -28.29 26.16
N LEU A 77 -4.72 -27.18 26.08
CA LEU A 77 -5.64 -26.76 27.14
C LEU A 77 -6.78 -27.78 27.37
N GLN A 78 -7.20 -28.49 26.33
CA GLN A 78 -8.22 -29.52 26.41
C GLN A 78 -7.66 -30.84 27.00
N ASP A 79 -6.48 -31.25 26.56
CA ASP A 79 -5.87 -32.54 26.93
C ASP A 79 -5.27 -32.52 28.34
N ASP A 80 -4.74 -31.37 28.79
CA ASP A 80 -4.18 -31.21 30.13
C ASP A 80 -5.27 -31.20 31.23
N GLY A 81 -6.55 -31.31 30.85
CA GLY A 81 -7.69 -31.55 31.74
C GLY A 81 -7.97 -30.45 32.78
N THR A 82 -7.29 -29.31 32.68
CA THR A 82 -7.39 -28.22 33.66
C THR A 82 -8.49 -27.22 33.33
N TRP A 83 -8.96 -27.16 32.08
CA TRP A 83 -9.99 -26.24 31.62
C TRP A 83 -11.20 -27.01 31.08
N GLU A 84 -12.24 -27.14 31.91
CA GLU A 84 -13.53 -27.74 31.52
C GLU A 84 -14.69 -26.75 31.70
N GLY A 85 -15.86 -27.12 31.16
CA GLY A 85 -17.11 -26.40 31.42
C GLY A 85 -17.30 -25.10 30.63
N GLU A 86 -17.96 -24.12 31.24
CA GLU A 86 -18.39 -22.88 30.58
C GLU A 86 -17.23 -21.93 30.23
N ALA A 87 -16.15 -21.96 31.02
CA ALA A 87 -14.94 -21.20 30.75
C ALA A 87 -14.28 -21.66 29.44
N PHE A 88 -14.13 -22.97 29.24
CA PHE A 88 -13.58 -23.53 28.01
C PHE A 88 -14.44 -23.19 26.79
N LYS A 89 -15.78 -23.25 26.90
CA LYS A 89 -16.69 -22.83 25.81
C LYS A 89 -16.51 -21.36 25.41
N SER A 90 -16.29 -20.49 26.40
CA SER A 90 -16.02 -19.07 26.15
C SER A 90 -14.68 -18.88 25.42
N PHE A 91 -13.64 -19.61 25.86
CA PHE A 91 -12.36 -19.65 25.16
C PHE A 91 -12.50 -20.18 23.73
N GLU A 92 -13.22 -21.27 23.50
CA GLU A 92 -13.46 -21.82 22.16
C GLU A 92 -14.12 -20.80 21.23
N THR A 93 -15.07 -20.02 21.75
CA THR A 93 -15.76 -18.97 20.99
C THR A 93 -14.78 -17.86 20.57
N VAL A 94 -13.95 -17.39 21.49
CA VAL A 94 -12.92 -16.37 21.20
C VAL A 94 -11.85 -16.92 20.26
N HIS A 95 -11.41 -18.16 20.46
CA HIS A 95 -10.45 -18.86 19.61
C HIS A 95 -10.96 -18.96 18.17
N ALA A 96 -12.19 -19.42 17.98
CA ALA A 96 -12.82 -19.51 16.66
C ALA A 96 -12.92 -18.13 15.98
N SER A 97 -13.36 -17.10 16.71
CA SER A 97 -13.44 -15.72 16.19
C SER A 97 -12.07 -15.17 15.80
N TYR A 98 -11.02 -15.49 16.55
CA TYR A 98 -9.65 -15.09 16.24
C TYR A 98 -9.12 -15.83 15.00
N LYS A 99 -9.38 -17.14 14.86
CA LYS A 99 -9.05 -17.90 13.64
C LYS A 99 -9.72 -17.32 12.40
N ASP A 100 -11.01 -16.95 12.50
CA ASP A 100 -11.72 -16.31 11.40
C ASP A 100 -11.09 -14.96 11.03
N SER A 101 -10.65 -14.18 12.03
CA SER A 101 -9.93 -12.91 11.81
C SER A 101 -8.59 -13.12 11.12
N LEU A 102 -7.83 -14.18 11.48
CA LEU A 102 -6.59 -14.55 10.79
C LEU A 102 -6.84 -14.94 9.34
N LYS A 103 -7.90 -15.69 9.07
CA LYS A 103 -8.29 -16.06 7.71
C LYS A 103 -8.62 -14.81 6.87
N GLN A 104 -9.42 -13.90 7.41
CA GLN A 104 -9.71 -12.63 6.73
C GLN A 104 -8.45 -11.81 6.48
N LEU A 105 -7.52 -11.78 7.44
CA LEU A 105 -6.24 -11.10 7.26
C LEU A 105 -5.41 -11.72 6.12
N LYS A 106 -5.36 -13.05 6.02
CA LYS A 106 -4.69 -13.74 4.88
C LYS A 106 -5.31 -13.34 3.56
N GLU A 107 -6.64 -13.38 3.46
CA GLU A 107 -7.38 -12.99 2.25
C GLU A 107 -7.09 -11.52 1.84
N VAL A 108 -7.11 -10.59 2.80
CA VAL A 108 -6.81 -9.17 2.55
C VAL A 108 -5.35 -8.97 2.11
N ARG A 109 -4.40 -9.67 2.73
CA ARG A 109 -2.99 -9.62 2.33
C ARG A 109 -2.79 -10.12 0.91
N ASN A 110 -3.43 -11.23 0.55
CA ASN A 110 -3.36 -11.80 -0.79
C ASN A 110 -3.98 -10.86 -1.83
N ALA A 111 -5.17 -10.32 -1.54
CA ALA A 111 -5.81 -9.33 -2.40
C ALA A 111 -4.95 -8.06 -2.57
N THR A 112 -4.24 -7.63 -1.53
CA THR A 112 -3.29 -6.51 -1.60
C THR A 112 -2.12 -6.85 -2.51
N GLY A 113 -1.53 -8.04 -2.36
CA GLY A 113 -0.49 -8.55 -3.26
C GLY A 113 -0.94 -8.58 -4.72
N ASP A 114 -2.15 -9.08 -4.99
CA ASP A 114 -2.75 -9.10 -6.33
C ASP A 114 -2.96 -7.70 -6.92
N GLY A 115 -3.39 -6.75 -6.08
CA GLY A 115 -3.52 -5.35 -6.48
C GLY A 115 -2.17 -4.72 -6.87
N VAL A 116 -1.12 -4.96 -6.08
CA VAL A 116 0.23 -4.45 -6.36
C VAL A 116 0.81 -5.08 -7.64
N ASP A 117 0.64 -6.39 -7.82
CA ASP A 117 1.09 -7.14 -8.99
C ASP A 117 0.37 -6.69 -10.28
N SER A 118 -0.96 -6.52 -10.21
CA SER A 118 -1.74 -5.95 -11.32
C SER A 118 -1.25 -4.56 -11.70
N THR A 119 -0.94 -3.73 -10.70
CA THR A 119 -0.39 -2.39 -10.90
C THR A 119 1.00 -2.45 -11.55
N ALA A 120 1.84 -3.40 -11.14
CA ALA A 120 3.15 -3.63 -11.75
C ALA A 120 3.04 -4.01 -13.23
N GLY A 121 2.17 -4.95 -13.57
CA GLY A 121 1.90 -5.34 -14.95
C GLY A 121 1.42 -4.16 -15.81
N PHE A 122 0.59 -3.30 -15.24
CA PHE A 122 0.16 -2.08 -15.91
C PHE A 122 1.30 -1.08 -16.14
N TYR A 123 2.21 -0.89 -15.17
CA TYR A 123 3.38 -0.03 -15.36
C TYR A 123 4.37 -0.57 -16.40
N LYS A 124 4.47 -1.89 -16.56
CA LYS A 124 5.22 -2.50 -17.68
C LYS A 124 4.65 -2.06 -19.02
N VAL A 125 3.33 -2.16 -19.19
CA VAL A 125 2.64 -1.67 -20.41
C VAL A 125 2.85 -0.17 -20.61
N CYS A 126 2.72 0.63 -19.55
CA CYS A 126 2.96 2.08 -19.64
C CYS A 126 4.40 2.39 -20.07
N THR A 127 5.38 1.64 -19.58
CA THR A 127 6.78 1.81 -19.98
C THR A 127 6.96 1.63 -21.49
N TYR A 128 6.39 0.57 -22.08
CA TYR A 128 6.43 0.35 -23.53
C TYR A 128 5.77 1.50 -24.32
N VAL A 129 4.63 2.00 -23.84
CA VAL A 129 3.94 3.15 -24.45
C VAL A 129 4.82 4.40 -24.36
N CYS A 130 5.42 4.68 -23.20
CA CYS A 130 6.34 5.80 -22.99
C CYS A 130 7.55 5.70 -23.92
N CYS A 131 8.18 4.53 -24.05
CA CYS A 131 9.29 4.31 -24.98
C CYS A 131 8.88 4.59 -26.43
N THR A 132 7.69 4.15 -26.84
CA THR A 132 7.17 4.38 -28.20
C THR A 132 6.95 5.87 -28.47
N ILE A 133 6.36 6.60 -27.50
CA ILE A 133 6.15 8.05 -27.61
C ILE A 133 7.50 8.78 -27.65
N ALA A 134 8.45 8.41 -26.79
CA ALA A 134 9.78 9.02 -26.76
C ALA A 134 10.54 8.82 -28.08
N ALA A 135 10.49 7.61 -28.65
CA ALA A 135 11.08 7.32 -29.96
C ALA A 135 10.44 8.15 -31.08
N ALA A 136 9.12 8.29 -31.09
CA ALA A 136 8.42 9.12 -32.05
C ALA A 136 8.73 10.62 -31.89
N MET A 137 8.87 11.10 -30.66
CA MET A 137 9.34 12.47 -30.38
C MET A 137 10.76 12.69 -30.88
N ALA A 138 11.67 11.72 -30.71
CA ALA A 138 13.02 11.79 -31.24
C ALA A 138 13.03 11.88 -32.77
N GLY A 139 12.21 11.07 -33.44
CA GLY A 139 12.04 11.14 -34.90
C GLY A 139 11.52 12.52 -35.36
N LEU A 140 10.52 13.08 -34.66
CA LEU A 140 9.99 14.41 -34.95
C LEU A 140 11.03 15.52 -34.70
N ALA A 141 11.83 15.40 -33.63
CA ALA A 141 12.91 16.32 -33.33
C ALA A 141 13.96 16.34 -34.45
N ILE A 142 14.42 15.16 -34.89
CA ILE A 142 15.35 15.02 -36.03
C ILE A 142 14.74 15.64 -37.28
N TYR A 143 13.49 15.30 -37.60
CA TYR A 143 12.77 15.86 -38.75
C TYR A 143 12.72 17.40 -38.71
N LYS A 144 12.42 17.99 -37.56
CA LYS A 144 12.35 19.45 -37.39
C LYS A 144 13.73 20.10 -37.56
N VAL A 145 14.80 19.49 -37.05
CA VAL A 145 16.17 19.98 -37.21
C VAL A 145 16.57 19.99 -38.70
N VAL A 146 16.30 18.90 -39.42
CA VAL A 146 16.60 18.80 -40.86
C VAL A 146 15.74 19.76 -41.69
N SER A 147 14.46 19.93 -41.33
CA SER A 147 13.52 20.79 -42.06
C SER A 147 13.86 22.28 -41.97
N LYS A 148 14.70 22.70 -41.02
CA LYS A 148 15.19 24.09 -40.92
C LYS A 148 16.12 24.50 -42.07
N ALA A 149 16.62 23.54 -42.85
CA ALA A 149 17.48 23.82 -43.99
C ALA A 149 16.75 24.53 -45.15
N SER A 150 15.42 24.47 -45.22
CA SER A 150 14.62 25.17 -46.23
C SER A 150 13.40 25.88 -45.60
N PRO A 151 13.11 27.14 -45.96
CA PRO A 151 11.96 27.86 -45.44
C PRO A 151 10.62 27.17 -45.72
N LEU A 152 10.50 26.52 -46.87
CA LEU A 152 9.27 25.81 -47.26
C LEU A 152 9.03 24.58 -46.37
N THR A 153 10.09 23.81 -46.09
CA THR A 153 10.01 22.63 -45.22
C THR A 153 9.83 23.01 -43.76
N ALA A 154 10.37 24.15 -43.33
CA ALA A 154 10.20 24.65 -41.97
C ALA A 154 8.71 24.90 -41.64
N ALA A 155 7.97 25.59 -42.52
CA ALA A 155 6.54 25.83 -42.32
C ALA A 155 5.73 24.54 -42.27
N PHE A 156 6.04 23.58 -43.15
CA PHE A 156 5.38 22.27 -43.15
C PHE A 156 5.66 21.48 -41.86
N SER A 157 6.89 21.57 -41.33
CA SER A 157 7.29 20.86 -40.10
C SER A 157 6.52 21.31 -38.86
N GLU A 158 6.11 22.58 -38.78
CA GLU A 158 5.26 23.07 -37.69
C GLU A 158 3.85 22.45 -37.74
N GLY A 159 3.28 22.30 -38.94
CA GLY A 159 2.00 21.62 -39.14
C GLY A 159 2.03 20.15 -38.73
N VAL A 160 3.09 19.43 -39.12
CA VAL A 160 3.32 18.03 -38.70
C VAL A 160 3.48 17.93 -37.19
N ALA A 161 4.27 18.81 -36.57
CA ALA A 161 4.48 18.80 -35.13
C ALA A 161 3.19 19.10 -34.35
N ALA A 162 2.36 20.02 -34.82
CA ALA A 162 1.07 20.32 -34.20
C ALA A 162 0.07 19.15 -34.32
N ALA A 163 0.01 18.49 -35.48
CA ALA A 163 -0.82 17.30 -35.69
C ALA A 163 -0.38 16.14 -34.77
N PHE A 164 0.93 15.89 -34.71
CA PHE A 164 1.52 14.90 -33.82
C PHE A 164 1.22 15.22 -32.35
N GLY A 165 1.38 16.48 -31.93
CA GLY A 165 1.07 16.92 -30.57
C GLY A 165 -0.38 16.63 -30.16
N LYS A 166 -1.35 16.84 -31.05
CA LYS A 166 -2.77 16.50 -30.79
C LYS A 166 -2.98 14.99 -30.60
N ILE A 167 -2.36 14.17 -31.46
CA ILE A 167 -2.47 12.71 -31.38
C ILE A 167 -1.85 12.20 -30.08
N THR A 168 -0.63 12.64 -29.77
CA THR A 168 0.12 12.23 -28.57
C THR A 168 -0.58 12.67 -27.30
N LEU A 169 -1.08 13.90 -27.22
CA LEU A 169 -1.88 14.37 -26.06
C LEU A 169 -3.17 13.56 -25.89
N THR A 170 -3.83 13.18 -26.98
CA THR A 170 -5.04 12.35 -26.91
C THR A 170 -4.72 10.94 -26.40
N ALA A 171 -3.63 10.34 -26.87
CA ALA A 171 -3.15 9.05 -26.39
C ALA A 171 -2.81 9.10 -24.90
N ILE A 172 -2.05 10.12 -24.46
CA ILE A 172 -1.68 10.30 -23.05
C ILE A 172 -2.91 10.55 -22.18
N LYS A 173 -3.86 11.38 -22.62
CA LYS A 173 -5.14 11.58 -21.90
C LYS A 173 -5.92 10.28 -21.74
N LYS A 174 -5.92 9.41 -22.75
CA LYS A 174 -6.60 8.11 -22.69
C LYS A 174 -5.92 7.17 -21.69
N VAL A 175 -4.59 7.18 -21.62
CA VAL A 175 -3.82 6.39 -20.64
C VAL A 175 -4.00 6.96 -19.22
N LEU A 176 -3.83 8.26 -19.04
CA LEU A 176 -3.99 8.93 -17.74
C LEU A 176 -5.42 8.89 -17.22
N GLY A 177 -6.43 9.01 -18.08
CA GLY A 177 -7.83 8.90 -17.68
C GLY A 177 -8.15 7.53 -17.06
N LYS A 178 -7.54 6.47 -17.59
CA LYS A 178 -7.62 5.13 -16.97
C LYS A 178 -6.84 5.07 -15.65
N GLN A 179 -5.68 5.72 -15.56
CA GLN A 179 -4.89 5.76 -14.33
C GLN A 179 -5.58 6.49 -13.18
N ILE A 180 -6.20 7.65 -13.42
CA ILE A 180 -6.93 8.39 -12.39
C ILE A 180 -8.07 7.53 -11.82
N MET A 181 -8.73 6.75 -12.67
CA MET A 181 -9.80 5.86 -12.23
C MET A 181 -9.26 4.70 -11.37
N VAL A 182 -8.15 4.08 -11.76
CA VAL A 182 -7.52 2.99 -11.00
C VAL A 182 -6.90 3.48 -9.69
N ALA A 183 -6.11 4.55 -9.74
CA ALA A 183 -5.50 5.16 -8.55
C ALA A 183 -6.56 5.72 -7.59
N GLY A 184 -7.62 6.32 -8.12
CA GLY A 184 -8.78 6.76 -7.34
C GLY A 184 -9.50 5.60 -6.67
N GLY A 185 -9.72 4.49 -7.40
CA GLY A 185 -10.29 3.26 -6.86
C GLY A 185 -9.45 2.64 -5.74
N LEU A 186 -8.13 2.58 -5.92
CA LEU A 186 -7.20 2.06 -4.89
C LEU A 186 -7.17 2.97 -3.66
N THR A 187 -7.15 4.30 -3.86
CA THR A 187 -7.22 5.27 -2.75
C THR A 187 -8.52 5.14 -1.98
N PHE A 188 -9.64 4.97 -2.69
CA PHE A 188 -10.94 4.73 -2.07
C PHE A 188 -10.97 3.39 -1.31
N ALA A 189 -10.39 2.32 -1.87
CA ALA A 189 -10.29 1.03 -1.19
C ALA A 189 -9.46 1.13 0.10
N LEU A 190 -8.30 1.78 0.06
CA LEU A 190 -7.48 2.04 1.25
C LEU A 190 -8.22 2.89 2.28
N TYR A 191 -8.91 3.95 1.86
CA TYR A 191 -9.73 4.76 2.75
C TYR A 191 -10.86 3.96 3.41
N SER A 192 -11.53 3.08 2.64
CA SER A 192 -12.56 2.20 3.17
C SER A 192 -12.01 1.18 4.16
N ALA A 193 -10.79 0.68 3.94
CA ALA A 193 -10.11 -0.22 4.86
C ALA A 193 -9.74 0.49 6.18
N ILE A 194 -9.30 1.76 6.11
CA ILE A 194 -9.05 2.59 7.30
C ILE A 194 -10.35 2.77 8.09
N GLN A 195 -11.45 3.15 7.44
CA GLN A 195 -12.74 3.29 8.13
C GLN A 195 -13.22 1.98 8.76
N ALA A 196 -13.06 0.85 8.06
CA ALA A 196 -13.42 -0.46 8.61
C ALA A 196 -12.57 -0.81 9.85
N SER A 197 -11.26 -0.50 9.82
CA SER A 197 -10.35 -0.68 10.96
C SER A 197 -10.74 0.20 12.15
N GLU A 198 -11.10 1.47 11.93
CA GLU A 198 -11.60 2.37 12.97
C GLU A 198 -12.92 1.88 13.60
N MET A 199 -13.82 1.29 12.80
CA MET A 199 -15.05 0.70 13.33
C MET A 199 -14.79 -0.57 14.14
N ALA A 200 -13.87 -1.44 13.70
CA ALA A 200 -13.48 -2.61 14.48
C ALA A 200 -12.88 -2.22 15.84
N GLY A 201 -12.09 -1.13 15.90
CA GLY A 201 -11.58 -0.57 17.15
C GLY A 201 -12.68 -0.09 18.11
N LYS A 202 -13.86 0.32 17.61
CA LYS A 202 -15.00 0.70 18.47
C LYS A 202 -15.74 -0.50 19.06
N VAL A 203 -15.64 -1.68 18.44
CA VAL A 203 -16.28 -2.92 18.92
C VAL A 203 -15.52 -3.53 20.10
N PHE A 204 -14.24 -3.19 20.26
CA PHE A 204 -13.42 -3.55 21.42
C PHE A 204 -13.09 -2.31 22.26
N PRO A 205 -14.05 -1.72 23.01
CA PRO A 205 -13.86 -0.45 23.72
C PRO A 205 -12.76 -0.48 24.80
N THR A 206 -12.32 -1.67 25.22
CA THR A 206 -11.19 -1.86 26.15
C THR A 206 -9.83 -2.00 25.45
N LEU A 207 -9.80 -2.27 24.14
CA LEU A 207 -8.59 -2.32 23.34
C LEU A 207 -8.48 -1.02 22.56
N LYS A 208 -7.59 -0.14 23.01
CA LYS A 208 -7.23 1.07 22.25
C LYS A 208 -6.79 0.62 20.86
N ALA A 209 -7.47 1.07 19.81
CA ALA A 209 -7.16 0.70 18.43
C ALA A 209 -5.66 0.80 18.21
N LEU A 210 -5.04 -0.28 17.72
CA LEU A 210 -3.61 -0.28 17.38
C LEU A 210 -3.39 0.93 16.45
N PRO A 211 -2.54 1.89 16.84
CA PRO A 211 -2.30 3.04 15.99
C PRO A 211 -1.81 2.54 14.64
N THR A 212 -2.54 2.87 13.58
CA THR A 212 -2.10 2.55 12.22
C THR A 212 -0.75 3.24 12.01
N GLU A 213 0.27 2.52 11.55
CA GLU A 213 1.65 3.02 11.51
C GLU A 213 1.79 4.38 10.80
N MET A 214 0.85 4.68 9.90
CA MET A 214 0.74 5.96 9.19
C MET A 214 0.48 7.15 10.14
N SER A 215 -0.33 6.96 11.18
CA SER A 215 -0.65 8.00 12.18
C SER A 215 0.49 8.22 13.19
N THR A 216 1.30 7.20 13.47
CA THR A 216 2.54 7.32 14.27
C THR A 216 3.69 7.95 13.49
N MET A 217 3.79 7.70 12.18
CA MET A 217 4.77 8.35 11.30
C MET A 217 4.48 9.85 11.12
N GLN A 218 3.20 10.23 11.03
CA GLN A 218 2.82 11.64 10.81
C GLN A 218 3.04 12.52 12.05
N ASN A 219 3.04 11.94 13.25
CA ASN A 219 3.19 12.65 14.51
C ASN A 219 4.57 12.51 15.18
N GLY A 220 5.55 11.88 14.53
CA GLY A 220 6.92 11.75 15.06
C GLY A 220 6.99 11.09 16.46
N GLY A 221 6.00 10.25 16.78
CA GLY A 221 5.68 9.84 18.14
C GLY A 221 6.33 8.52 18.55
N LYS A 222 6.83 8.50 19.79
CA LYS A 222 7.48 7.39 20.50
C LYS A 222 6.72 6.07 20.38
N THR A 223 7.48 4.97 20.49
CA THR A 223 7.06 3.56 20.42
C THR A 223 5.69 3.28 21.04
N PRO A 224 4.76 2.62 20.32
CA PRO A 224 3.36 2.46 20.72
C PRO A 224 3.09 1.53 21.93
N PHE A 225 4.13 0.92 22.53
CA PHE A 225 4.02 -0.03 23.64
C PHE A 225 4.74 0.44 24.91
N THR A 226 4.61 1.70 25.30
CA THR A 226 5.00 2.09 26.67
C THR A 226 3.94 1.56 27.64
N GLN A 227 4.34 0.70 28.59
CA GLN A 227 3.54 0.21 29.74
C GLN A 227 3.04 1.34 30.69
N ASP A 228 3.02 2.59 30.24
CA ASP A 228 2.56 3.75 30.99
C ASP A 228 1.03 3.68 31.16
N GLY A 229 0.58 2.98 32.22
CA GLY A 229 -0.82 2.98 32.64
C GLY A 229 -1.35 1.67 33.21
N LEU A 230 -0.57 0.58 33.18
CA LEU A 230 -0.94 -0.71 33.78
C LEU A 230 0.05 -1.05 34.89
N GLU A 231 -0.45 -1.50 36.03
CA GLU A 231 0.32 -2.00 37.16
C GLU A 231 -0.12 -3.42 37.49
N TYR A 232 0.84 -4.30 37.78
CA TYR A 232 0.53 -5.69 38.09
C TYR A 232 0.03 -5.79 39.53
N ASN A 233 -1.21 -6.27 39.70
CA ASN A 233 -1.77 -6.53 41.02
C ASN A 233 -1.50 -8.00 41.38
N GLU A 234 -0.61 -8.23 42.35
CA GLU A 234 -0.20 -9.57 42.77
C GLU A 234 -1.37 -10.38 43.35
N ASP A 235 -2.29 -9.75 44.09
CA ASP A 235 -3.42 -10.42 44.74
C ASP A 235 -4.45 -10.93 43.72
N ALA A 236 -4.67 -10.17 42.64
CA ALA A 236 -5.59 -10.52 41.57
C ALA A 236 -4.94 -11.31 40.43
N GLY A 237 -3.61 -11.50 40.46
CA GLY A 237 -2.85 -12.16 39.40
C GLY A 237 -3.07 -11.54 38.00
N SER A 238 -3.33 -10.23 37.92
CA SER A 238 -3.70 -9.56 36.67
C SER A 238 -3.16 -8.14 36.56
N LEU A 239 -2.95 -7.67 35.31
CA LEU A 239 -2.61 -6.28 35.02
C LEU A 239 -3.85 -5.41 35.17
N MET A 240 -3.84 -4.49 36.12
CA MET A 240 -4.92 -3.53 36.33
C MET A 240 -4.47 -2.11 35.92
N PRO A 241 -5.41 -1.25 35.47
CA PRO A 241 -5.10 0.16 35.26
C PRO A 241 -4.51 0.76 36.54
N LYS A 242 -3.48 1.62 36.40
CA LYS A 242 -3.02 2.45 37.51
C LYS A 242 -4.18 3.30 37.99
N MET A 243 -4.79 2.89 39.09
CA MET A 243 -5.83 3.67 39.77
C MET A 243 -5.13 4.88 40.38
N ASP A 244 -5.63 6.07 40.11
CA ASP A 244 -5.21 7.23 40.88
C ASP A 244 -5.61 7.05 42.35
N GLU A 245 -4.89 7.72 43.25
CA GLU A 245 -5.05 7.59 44.70
C GLU A 245 -6.49 7.89 45.16
N ALA A 246 -7.19 8.76 44.43
CA ALA A 246 -8.58 9.12 44.68
C ALA A 246 -9.55 7.98 44.36
N THR A 247 -9.32 7.27 43.25
CA THR A 247 -10.14 6.12 42.83
C THR A 247 -9.83 4.89 43.70
N ALA A 248 -8.56 4.67 44.03
CA ALA A 248 -8.15 3.63 44.97
C ALA A 248 -8.82 3.81 46.34
N LYS A 249 -8.94 5.04 46.84
CA LYS A 249 -9.60 5.33 48.13
C LYS A 249 -11.13 5.22 48.08
N LYS A 250 -11.74 5.37 46.91
CA LYS A 250 -13.19 5.27 46.72
C LYS A 250 -13.68 3.82 46.61
N TYR A 251 -12.85 2.93 46.06
CA TYR A 251 -13.20 1.52 45.82
C TYR A 251 -12.42 0.52 46.70
N GLY A 252 -11.26 0.90 47.21
CA GLY A 252 -10.51 0.15 48.23
C GLY A 252 -11.14 0.40 49.60
N GLY A 253 -12.09 -0.46 49.96
CA GLY A 253 -12.85 -0.37 51.20
C GLY A 253 -11.97 -0.11 52.43
N SER A 254 -12.44 0.82 53.26
CA SER A 254 -11.89 1.21 54.55
C SER A 254 -12.01 0.12 55.63
N GLY A 255 -11.70 -1.13 55.30
CA GLY A 255 -11.98 -2.27 56.16
C GLY A 255 -10.82 -3.25 56.20
N LEU A 256 -9.80 -2.94 57.00
CA LEU A 256 -8.97 -3.88 57.77
C LEU A 256 -7.84 -3.08 58.44
N SER A 257 -8.19 -2.29 59.46
CA SER A 257 -7.26 -2.00 60.56
C SER A 257 -7.60 -2.97 61.69
N ALA A 258 -6.65 -3.84 62.02
CA ALA A 258 -6.66 -4.66 63.23
C ALA A 258 -6.60 -3.79 64.49
#